data_AF-U9SI38-F1
#
_entry.id   AF-U9SI38-F1
#
_cell.length_a   1.000
_cell.length_b   1.000
_cell.length_c   1.000
_cell.angle_alpha   90.00
_cell.angle_beta   90.00
_cell.angle_gamma   90.00
#
_symmetry.space_group_name_H-M   'P 1'
#
loop_
_entity.id
_entity.type
_entity.pdbx_description
1 polymer ?
#
loop_
_entity_poly.entity_id
_entity_poly.type
_entity_poly.pdbx_seq_one_letter_code
_entity_poly.pdbx_strand_id
1 'polypeptide(L)'
;MTQSSLSEFLSDAPAPFRPEVEINKTSGRVIRYGSENYLSGLPTRDELVARNNGGSTSTLNDEIANHRGIPFMPVDIGEAKEYFNQIPHYILRLYGNTSIPKFWSKVKGILATGKDNEGKTVNMNLIQMECIKAYPIRGYYAEKKPYLRIVTPNKDLRFTALDIISSYNSKVDPECKIETASDDTGTYYRKVAREYRIPFSGWGLISDYRYNFSAPYYAKSQHCPHAFYVHIENFRPIDNFEPFYKIYPSSLFTYDRALVLTWDIETYDSRGSGNFPEAKNDTSQVFTICMTLHWKDDLIPLERICLVDVETEPDPRWITIICGNQTNIIKAFALCWKAFAPDIELGFNDSGYDWPFIVEKATKLNVLEWMVQRMSANPHKKADAESILTWNYFGGKGKPLTNGFFRRDQYVKKEDRGPKKALGRESINIKINPSLTFESSFLKLPGCVLIDVRASFMQLHPRSEKTSLKYFLEKYGLDGKADMPMSKLWKCFTLSGAHGQI
;
A
#
# COMPACT_ATOMS: atom_id res chain seq x y z
N MET A 1 23.27 23.71 2.83
CA MET A 1 23.66 23.12 1.53
C MET A 1 22.98 23.92 0.45
N THR A 2 23.77 24.62 -0.35
CA THR A 2 23.32 25.46 -1.46
C THR A 2 23.01 24.60 -2.68
N GLN A 3 22.08 25.06 -3.50
CA GLN A 3 21.52 24.42 -4.69
C GLN A 3 22.57 23.97 -5.74
N SER A 4 23.84 24.42 -5.62
CA SER A 4 24.93 24.08 -6.54
C SER A 4 25.67 22.77 -6.20
N SER A 5 25.49 22.18 -5.01
CA SER A 5 26.13 20.90 -4.67
C SER A 5 25.34 19.65 -5.10
N LEU A 6 24.13 19.85 -5.64
CA LEU A 6 23.25 18.80 -6.18
C LEU A 6 23.47 18.57 -7.68
N SER A 7 23.95 19.58 -8.41
CA SER A 7 24.18 19.49 -9.86
C SER A 7 25.44 18.72 -10.23
N GLU A 8 26.49 18.74 -9.39
CA GLU A 8 27.73 17.99 -9.66
C GLU A 8 27.56 16.47 -9.47
N PHE A 9 26.67 16.04 -8.54
CA PHE A 9 26.39 14.61 -8.31
C PHE A 9 25.57 13.93 -9.42
N LEU A 10 24.88 14.70 -10.27
CA LEU A 10 24.03 14.19 -11.35
C LEU A 10 24.77 14.08 -12.70
N SER A 11 25.99 14.61 -12.79
CA SER A 11 26.72 14.69 -14.07
C SER A 11 27.36 13.36 -14.51
N ASP A 12 27.62 12.44 -13.58
CA ASP A 12 28.24 11.13 -13.83
C ASP A 12 27.36 9.93 -13.40
N ALA A 13 26.07 10.15 -13.12
CA ALA A 13 25.16 9.04 -12.84
C ALA A 13 24.90 8.24 -14.14
N PRO A 14 24.99 6.90 -14.13
CA PRO A 14 24.57 6.08 -15.26
C PRO A 14 23.18 6.48 -15.73
N ALA A 15 22.92 6.43 -17.04
CA ALA A 15 21.61 6.78 -17.56
C ALA A 15 20.52 5.91 -16.89
N PRO A 16 19.35 6.49 -16.51
CA PRO A 16 18.18 5.70 -16.11
C PRO A 16 17.86 4.66 -17.18
N PHE A 17 17.30 3.52 -16.77
CA PHE A 17 17.20 2.32 -17.60
C PHE A 17 16.54 2.69 -18.93
N ARG A 18 17.32 2.79 -20.00
CA ARG A 18 16.76 3.01 -21.34
C ARG A 18 16.15 1.69 -21.74
N PRO A 19 14.82 1.57 -21.89
CA PRO A 19 14.30 0.46 -22.65
C PRO A 19 14.87 0.64 -24.06
N GLU A 20 15.72 -0.29 -24.51
CA GLU A 20 15.78 -0.54 -25.94
C GLU A 20 14.33 -0.89 -26.36
N VAL A 21 13.88 -0.39 -27.50
CA VAL A 21 12.55 -0.60 -28.08
C VAL A 21 11.49 0.46 -27.74
N GLU A 22 11.72 1.69 -28.21
CA GLU A 22 10.64 2.48 -28.83
C GLU A 22 10.93 2.67 -30.34
N ILE A 23 11.54 1.67 -30.97
CA ILE A 23 11.83 1.66 -32.41
C ILE A 23 10.91 0.63 -33.06
N ASN A 24 9.92 1.10 -33.83
CA ASN A 24 9.08 0.37 -34.79
C ASN A 24 7.85 -0.44 -34.28
N LYS A 25 6.93 0.14 -33.51
CA LYS A 25 5.54 -0.37 -33.46
C LYS A 25 4.68 0.34 -34.51
N THR A 26 4.42 -0.32 -35.64
CA THR A 26 3.65 0.24 -36.77
C THR A 26 2.14 -0.04 -36.70
N SER A 27 1.69 -0.89 -35.78
CA SER A 27 0.27 -1.19 -35.55
C SER A 27 -0.02 -1.25 -34.05
N GLY A 28 -1.12 -0.64 -33.61
CA GLY A 28 -1.58 -0.75 -32.22
C GLY A 28 -2.02 -2.17 -31.89
N ARG A 29 -1.87 -2.53 -30.61
CA ARG A 29 -2.18 -3.88 -30.12
C ARG A 29 -3.59 -3.89 -29.55
N VAL A 30 -4.46 -4.72 -30.11
CA VAL A 30 -5.85 -4.88 -29.63
C VAL A 30 -6.03 -6.23 -28.98
N ILE A 31 -6.63 -6.25 -27.79
CA ILE A 31 -7.04 -7.44 -27.05
C ILE A 31 -8.55 -7.35 -26.84
N ARG A 32 -9.28 -8.44 -27.14
CA ARG A 32 -10.71 -8.52 -26.84
C ARG A 32 -10.90 -9.34 -25.56
N TYR A 33 -11.59 -8.78 -24.58
CA TYR A 33 -11.81 -9.44 -23.29
C TYR A 33 -13.30 -9.75 -23.07
N GLY A 34 -13.61 -11.05 -22.99
CA GLY A 34 -14.97 -11.58 -22.92
C GLY A 34 -15.39 -12.14 -21.56
N SER A 35 -14.95 -11.53 -20.44
CA SER A 35 -15.32 -11.95 -19.05
C SER A 35 -14.56 -13.17 -18.48
N GLU A 36 -13.52 -13.63 -19.15
CA GLU A 36 -12.67 -14.75 -18.73
C GLU A 36 -11.94 -14.49 -17.39
N ASN A 37 -11.45 -15.56 -16.75
CA ASN A 37 -10.67 -15.46 -15.51
C ASN A 37 -9.19 -15.09 -15.72
N TYR A 38 -8.79 -14.86 -16.97
CA TYR A 38 -7.44 -14.49 -17.38
C TYR A 38 -7.50 -13.47 -18.52
N LEU A 39 -6.39 -12.79 -18.75
CA LEU A 39 -6.21 -11.83 -19.83
C LEU A 39 -4.92 -12.21 -20.55
N SER A 40 -5.04 -12.76 -21.76
CA SER A 40 -3.90 -13.16 -22.57
C SER A 40 -3.34 -11.98 -23.34
N GLY A 41 -2.03 -12.02 -23.61
CA GLY A 41 -1.38 -10.95 -24.37
C GLY A 41 -1.08 -9.69 -23.55
N LEU A 42 -0.96 -9.78 -22.23
CA LEU A 42 -0.28 -8.75 -21.44
C LEU A 42 1.07 -9.28 -20.95
N PRO A 43 2.11 -8.42 -20.89
CA PRO A 43 3.33 -8.81 -20.20
C PRO A 43 3.06 -8.97 -18.71
N THR A 44 3.66 -9.99 -18.12
CA THR A 44 3.69 -10.20 -16.67
C THR A 44 4.78 -9.35 -16.02
N ARG A 45 4.68 -9.11 -14.71
CA ARG A 45 5.73 -8.45 -13.93
C ARG A 45 7.09 -9.11 -14.12
N ASP A 46 7.16 -10.44 -14.12
CA ASP A 46 8.43 -11.16 -14.27
C ASP A 46 9.05 -10.94 -15.65
N GLU A 47 8.24 -10.87 -16.71
CA GLU A 47 8.71 -10.52 -18.05
C GLU A 47 9.20 -9.06 -18.11
N LEU A 48 8.53 -8.12 -17.43
CA LEU A 48 8.98 -6.72 -17.35
C LEU A 48 10.31 -6.61 -16.58
N VAL A 49 10.46 -7.33 -15.47
CA VAL A 49 11.70 -7.39 -14.70
C VAL A 49 12.83 -8.00 -15.53
N ALA A 50 12.56 -9.10 -16.24
CA ALA A 50 13.56 -9.80 -17.04
C ALA A 50 14.17 -8.93 -18.15
N ARG A 51 13.41 -7.99 -18.71
CA ARG A 51 13.91 -7.03 -19.72
C ARG A 51 15.04 -6.13 -19.19
N ASN A 52 15.05 -5.81 -17.89
CA ASN A 52 15.94 -4.82 -17.29
C ASN A 52 16.77 -5.36 -16.09
N ASN A 53 16.80 -6.68 -15.86
CA ASN A 53 17.39 -7.22 -14.63
C ASN A 53 18.93 -7.28 -14.64
N GLY A 54 19.60 -7.20 -15.81
CA GLY A 54 21.06 -7.28 -15.92
C GLY A 54 21.69 -8.50 -15.24
N GLY A 55 20.99 -9.64 -15.20
CA GLY A 55 21.45 -10.87 -14.52
C GLY A 55 21.20 -10.90 -12.99
N SER A 56 20.53 -9.89 -12.42
CA SER A 56 20.24 -9.85 -10.97
C SER A 56 19.36 -11.02 -10.52
N THR A 57 18.44 -11.48 -11.36
CA THR A 57 17.52 -12.59 -11.00
C THR A 57 18.24 -13.93 -10.86
N SER A 58 19.18 -14.26 -11.76
CA SER A 58 19.97 -15.49 -11.64
C SER A 58 20.88 -15.43 -10.41
N THR A 59 21.56 -14.30 -10.21
CA THR A 59 22.40 -14.05 -9.03
C THR A 59 21.61 -14.23 -7.74
N LEU A 60 20.40 -13.67 -7.66
CA LEU A 60 19.52 -13.85 -6.51
C LEU A 60 19.18 -15.32 -6.27
N ASN A 61 18.85 -16.07 -7.32
CA ASN A 61 18.53 -17.50 -7.20
C ASN A 61 19.74 -18.30 -6.67
N ASP A 62 20.95 -17.98 -7.14
CA ASP A 62 22.18 -18.62 -6.69
C ASP A 62 22.45 -18.29 -5.21
N GLU A 63 22.29 -17.03 -4.79
CA GLU A 63 22.49 -16.63 -3.40
C GLU A 63 21.45 -17.27 -2.46
N ILE A 64 20.19 -17.41 -2.91
CA ILE A 64 19.15 -18.15 -2.18
C ILE A 64 19.52 -19.63 -2.05
N ALA A 65 19.94 -20.27 -3.14
CA ALA A 65 20.33 -21.68 -3.16
C ALA A 65 21.52 -21.96 -2.23
N ASN A 66 22.40 -20.99 -2.06
CA ASN A 66 23.55 -21.05 -1.16
C ASN A 66 23.26 -20.52 0.25
N HIS A 67 22.01 -20.18 0.58
CA HIS A 67 21.61 -19.63 1.89
C HIS A 67 22.41 -18.40 2.34
N ARG A 68 22.80 -17.55 1.38
CA ARG A 68 23.57 -16.32 1.64
C ARG A 68 22.67 -15.14 1.98
N GLY A 69 23.27 -14.08 2.52
CA GLY A 69 22.52 -12.88 2.91
C GLY A 69 21.91 -12.18 1.70
N ILE A 70 20.61 -11.85 1.77
CA ILE A 70 19.85 -11.25 0.65
C ILE A 70 19.59 -9.77 0.93
N PRO A 71 20.09 -8.84 0.08
CA PRO A 71 19.70 -7.44 0.15
C PRO A 71 18.22 -7.25 -0.17
N PHE A 72 17.52 -6.44 0.64
CA PHE A 72 16.09 -6.20 0.52
C PHE A 72 15.73 -4.77 0.90
N MET A 73 14.84 -4.14 0.11
CA MET A 73 14.31 -2.81 0.38
C MET A 73 12.78 -2.86 0.52
N PRO A 74 12.22 -2.57 1.70
CA PRO A 74 10.77 -2.51 1.89
C PRO A 74 10.12 -1.32 1.17
N VAL A 75 8.89 -1.53 0.70
CA VAL A 75 7.97 -0.57 0.08
C VAL A 75 6.67 -0.40 0.89
N ASP A 76 6.03 -1.49 1.35
CA ASP A 76 4.83 -1.46 2.21
C ASP A 76 5.00 -2.34 3.46
N ILE A 77 4.13 -2.14 4.45
CA ILE A 77 4.18 -2.79 5.76
C ILE A 77 2.80 -3.25 6.22
N GLY A 78 2.73 -4.53 6.57
CA GLY A 78 1.53 -5.18 7.10
C GLY A 78 1.74 -5.70 8.51
N GLU A 79 0.81 -5.40 9.42
CA GLU A 79 0.77 -6.02 10.74
C GLU A 79 -0.26 -7.15 10.74
N ALA A 80 0.11 -8.33 11.24
CA ALA A 80 -0.81 -9.45 11.40
C ALA A 80 -0.61 -10.16 12.74
N LYS A 81 -1.68 -10.78 13.23
CA LYS A 81 -1.62 -11.79 14.28
C LYS A 81 -1.81 -13.14 13.63
N GLU A 82 -0.87 -14.05 13.85
CA GLU A 82 -0.98 -15.43 13.40
C GLU A 82 -0.94 -16.37 14.60
N TYR A 83 -1.57 -17.53 14.46
CA TYR A 83 -1.62 -18.55 15.52
C TYR A 83 -0.84 -19.76 15.05
N PHE A 84 0.22 -20.10 15.78
CA PHE A 84 0.96 -21.35 15.56
C PHE A 84 0.78 -22.19 16.81
N ASN A 85 0.25 -23.41 16.64
CA ASN A 85 -0.14 -24.28 17.75
C ASN A 85 -1.02 -23.57 18.78
N GLN A 86 -1.99 -22.76 18.32
CA GLN A 86 -2.90 -21.94 19.14
C GLN A 86 -2.25 -20.81 19.95
N ILE A 87 -0.95 -20.55 19.77
CA ILE A 87 -0.24 -19.46 20.44
C ILE A 87 -0.24 -18.22 19.52
N PRO A 88 -0.70 -17.05 19.98
CA PRO A 88 -0.76 -15.84 19.18
C PRO A 88 0.61 -15.21 19.03
N HIS A 89 0.91 -14.81 17.81
CA HIS A 89 2.22 -14.38 17.38
C HIS A 89 2.11 -13.09 16.58
N TYR A 90 2.79 -12.03 17.03
CA TYR A 90 2.85 -10.77 16.32
C TYR A 90 3.76 -10.91 15.11
N ILE A 91 3.24 -10.52 13.94
CA ILE A 91 4.03 -10.51 12.74
C ILE A 91 4.03 -9.16 12.06
N LEU A 92 5.25 -8.71 11.78
CA LEU A 92 5.50 -7.68 10.81
C LEU A 92 5.78 -8.31 9.44
N ARG A 93 4.99 -7.91 8.45
CA ARG A 93 5.21 -8.21 7.03
C ARG A 93 5.77 -6.95 6.38
N LEU A 94 6.88 -7.10 5.68
CA LEU A 94 7.45 -6.06 4.83
C LEU A 94 7.22 -6.52 3.39
N TYR A 95 6.60 -5.67 2.60
CA TYR A 95 6.38 -5.86 1.17
C TYR A 95 7.36 -4.97 0.43
N GLY A 96 7.91 -5.42 -0.68
CA GLY A 96 8.80 -4.66 -1.55
C GLY A 96 9.13 -5.52 -2.76
N ASN A 97 9.83 -4.99 -3.75
CA ASN A 97 10.37 -5.86 -4.79
C ASN A 97 11.42 -6.77 -4.12
N THR A 98 11.41 -8.07 -4.47
CA THR A 98 11.89 -9.23 -3.67
C THR A 98 10.87 -9.70 -2.62
N SER A 99 10.44 -10.96 -2.75
CA SER A 99 9.18 -11.45 -2.20
C SER A 99 9.31 -12.31 -0.91
N ILE A 100 8.27 -12.20 -0.07
CA ILE A 100 7.71 -12.92 1.14
C ILE A 100 8.62 -13.48 2.32
N PRO A 101 8.20 -14.31 3.36
CA PRO A 101 8.29 -13.96 4.83
C PRO A 101 8.64 -15.02 5.97
N LYS A 102 8.88 -14.62 7.26
CA LYS A 102 8.61 -15.19 8.68
C LYS A 102 9.38 -16.17 9.70
N PHE A 103 9.30 -15.92 11.02
CA PHE A 103 9.02 -16.86 12.17
C PHE A 103 10.04 -17.45 13.24
N TRP A 104 9.88 -16.95 14.50
CA TRP A 104 9.92 -17.49 15.93
C TRP A 104 11.19 -18.03 16.65
N SER A 105 11.37 -18.00 18.01
CA SER A 105 10.52 -17.76 19.22
C SER A 105 11.33 -17.46 20.52
N LYS A 106 10.65 -16.98 21.61
CA LYS A 106 10.76 -17.38 23.06
C LYS A 106 11.25 -16.34 24.10
N VAL A 107 10.37 -15.72 24.90
CA VAL A 107 10.70 -15.29 26.30
C VAL A 107 9.46 -15.26 27.19
N LYS A 108 9.57 -15.81 28.41
CA LYS A 108 8.49 -16.49 29.16
C LYS A 108 8.46 -16.18 30.67
N GLY A 109 8.90 -15.01 31.15
CA GLY A 109 9.18 -14.80 32.59
C GLY A 109 8.32 -13.84 33.41
N ILE A 110 7.75 -12.75 32.87
CA ILE A 110 7.54 -11.51 33.63
C ILE A 110 6.15 -10.79 33.46
N LEU A 111 5.17 -11.44 32.86
CA LEU A 111 3.73 -11.08 32.70
C LEU A 111 2.65 -11.48 33.81
N ALA A 112 2.74 -12.54 34.63
CA ALA A 112 1.77 -13.30 35.49
C ALA A 112 1.30 -12.57 36.71
N THR A 113 1.89 -11.45 37.07
CA THR A 113 1.52 -10.79 38.32
C THR A 113 0.75 -9.50 38.10
N GLY A 114 0.55 -9.03 36.86
CA GLY A 114 -0.21 -7.81 36.54
C GLY A 114 -1.62 -8.06 35.98
N LYS A 115 -2.61 -7.21 36.33
CA LYS A 115 -3.99 -7.20 35.79
C LYS A 115 -4.38 -5.82 35.26
N ASP A 116 -4.96 -5.74 34.06
CA ASP A 116 -5.46 -4.50 33.42
C ASP A 116 -6.80 -3.98 33.94
N ASN A 117 -7.22 -2.87 33.33
CA ASN A 117 -8.40 -2.09 33.70
C ASN A 117 -9.72 -2.80 33.42
N GLU A 118 -9.68 -3.91 32.68
CA GLU A 118 -10.81 -4.82 32.43
C GLU A 118 -10.71 -6.10 33.28
N GLY A 119 -9.75 -6.16 34.22
CA GLY A 119 -9.48 -7.31 35.08
C GLY A 119 -8.66 -8.41 34.40
N LYS A 120 -8.11 -8.15 33.22
CA LYS A 120 -7.38 -9.12 32.40
C LYS A 120 -5.99 -9.31 32.96
N THR A 121 -5.69 -10.53 33.40
CA THR A 121 -4.34 -10.91 33.80
C THR A 121 -3.43 -11.00 32.58
N VAL A 122 -2.23 -10.56 32.81
CA VAL A 122 -1.08 -10.70 31.95
C VAL A 122 -0.47 -12.09 32.35
N ASN A 123 -0.01 -12.97 31.44
CA ASN A 123 0.47 -14.35 31.79
C ASN A 123 2.03 -14.49 31.89
N MET A 124 2.66 -14.67 33.06
CA MET A 124 4.15 -14.43 33.34
C MET A 124 4.99 -15.12 32.38
N ASN A 125 4.49 -16.28 32.06
CA ASN A 125 4.98 -17.16 31.06
C ASN A 125 5.01 -16.55 29.65
N LEU A 126 5.08 -15.24 29.42
CA LEU A 126 5.39 -14.67 28.11
C LEU A 126 6.07 -13.25 28.11
N ILE A 127 6.43 -12.60 29.25
CA ILE A 127 7.20 -11.30 29.24
C ILE A 127 8.66 -11.53 29.67
N GLN A 128 9.61 -10.69 29.27
CA GLN A 128 10.94 -10.54 29.88
C GLN A 128 11.06 -9.26 30.71
N MET A 129 11.80 -9.27 31.82
CA MET A 129 12.23 -8.07 32.56
C MET A 129 13.73 -8.06 32.61
N GLU A 130 14.29 -6.87 32.50
CA GLU A 130 15.70 -6.64 32.76
C GLU A 130 15.91 -5.22 33.29
N CYS A 131 16.83 -5.08 34.23
CA CYS A 131 17.28 -3.76 34.67
C CYS A 131 18.33 -3.25 33.69
N ILE A 132 18.08 -2.09 33.09
CA ILE A 132 18.99 -1.42 32.15
C ILE A 132 19.36 -0.04 32.67
N LYS A 133 20.42 0.54 32.10
CA LYS A 133 20.72 1.97 32.28
C LYS A 133 20.49 2.70 30.96
N ALA A 134 19.68 3.76 30.99
CA ALA A 134 19.39 4.59 29.82
C ALA A 134 19.31 6.07 30.20
N TYR A 135 19.49 6.97 29.22
CA TYR A 135 19.25 8.39 29.43
C TYR A 135 17.74 8.66 29.40
N PRO A 136 17.19 9.39 30.39
CA PRO A 136 15.81 9.84 30.31
C PRO A 136 15.60 10.79 29.13
N ILE A 137 14.42 10.73 28.52
CA ILE A 137 14.11 11.57 27.35
C ILE A 137 13.84 13.03 27.72
N ARG A 138 13.41 13.30 28.97
CA ARG A 138 13.04 14.62 29.46
C ARG A 138 14.11 15.21 30.37
N GLY A 139 14.73 16.30 29.92
CA GLY A 139 15.77 17.00 30.68
C GLY A 139 17.18 16.49 30.34
N TYR A 140 18.18 17.24 30.78
CA TYR A 140 19.58 16.87 30.60
C TYR A 140 20.07 16.06 31.80
N TYR A 141 20.74 14.94 31.53
CA TYR A 141 21.38 14.12 32.55
C TYR A 141 22.78 13.76 32.09
N ALA A 142 23.78 14.05 32.93
CA ALA A 142 25.17 13.67 32.67
C ALA A 142 25.36 12.13 32.66
N GLU A 143 24.53 11.41 33.43
CA GLU A 143 24.62 9.98 33.60
C GLU A 143 23.30 9.25 33.25
N LYS A 144 23.41 7.97 32.89
CA LYS A 144 22.26 7.11 32.61
C LYS A 144 21.55 6.74 33.93
N LYS A 145 20.22 6.79 33.93
CA LYS A 145 19.38 6.34 35.05
C LYS A 145 19.00 4.86 34.91
N PRO A 146 18.75 4.16 36.02
CA PRO A 146 18.23 2.80 35.98
C PRO A 146 16.78 2.78 35.48
N TYR A 147 16.47 1.83 34.61
CA TYR A 147 15.13 1.54 34.11
C TYR A 147 14.84 0.04 34.24
N LEU A 148 13.57 -0.29 34.45
CA LEU A 148 13.07 -1.65 34.33
C LEU A 148 12.46 -1.83 32.94
N ARG A 149 13.15 -2.57 32.06
CA ARG A 149 12.61 -2.92 30.74
C ARG A 149 11.65 -4.09 30.89
N ILE A 150 10.53 -4.03 30.20
CA ILE A 150 9.48 -5.06 30.16
C ILE A 150 9.23 -5.43 28.69
N VAL A 151 9.57 -6.66 28.27
CA VAL A 151 9.41 -7.18 26.90
C VAL A 151 8.21 -8.10 26.86
N THR A 152 7.20 -7.86 26.03
CA THR A 152 6.02 -8.73 25.95
C THR A 152 6.07 -9.63 24.70
N PRO A 153 5.32 -10.73 24.62
CA PRO A 153 5.41 -11.66 23.49
C PRO A 153 4.61 -11.15 22.28
N ASN A 154 3.69 -10.21 22.52
CA ASN A 154 2.76 -9.68 21.54
C ASN A 154 2.25 -8.30 21.96
N LYS A 155 1.74 -7.59 20.95
CA LYS A 155 1.22 -6.23 21.04
C LYS A 155 0.12 -6.06 22.09
N ASP A 156 -0.81 -7.01 22.18
CA ASP A 156 -1.95 -6.90 23.09
C ASP A 156 -1.48 -6.88 24.54
N LEU A 157 -0.61 -7.82 24.90
CA LEU A 157 -0.08 -7.91 26.24
C LEU A 157 0.82 -6.72 26.60
N ARG A 158 1.48 -6.10 25.61
CA ARG A 158 2.17 -4.81 25.81
C ARG A 158 1.18 -3.71 26.15
N PHE A 159 0.11 -3.58 25.39
CA PHE A 159 -0.90 -2.55 25.60
C PHE A 159 -1.63 -2.76 26.93
N THR A 160 -2.00 -3.99 27.25
CA THR A 160 -2.51 -4.39 28.56
C THR A 160 -1.54 -3.97 29.67
N ALA A 161 -0.23 -4.24 29.56
CA ALA A 161 0.75 -3.79 30.57
C ALA A 161 0.85 -2.27 30.71
N LEU A 162 0.77 -1.52 29.61
CA LEU A 162 0.75 -0.05 29.64
C LEU A 162 -0.53 0.49 30.29
N ASP A 163 -1.67 -0.11 29.98
CA ASP A 163 -2.97 0.28 30.54
C ASP A 163 -3.02 0.08 32.06
N ILE A 164 -2.38 -0.99 32.57
CA ILE A 164 -2.19 -1.26 34.01
C ILE A 164 -1.45 -0.11 34.67
N ILE A 165 -0.28 0.23 34.13
CA ILE A 165 0.58 1.28 34.69
C ILE A 165 -0.13 2.63 34.63
N SER A 166 -0.82 2.91 33.53
CA SER A 166 -1.63 4.13 33.38
C SER A 166 -2.75 4.22 34.42
N SER A 167 -3.44 3.11 34.73
CA SER A 167 -4.49 3.13 35.76
C SER A 167 -3.92 3.26 37.16
N TYR A 168 -2.82 2.58 37.46
CA TYR A 168 -2.10 2.78 38.72
C TYR A 168 -1.74 4.26 38.91
N ASN A 169 -1.08 4.86 37.91
CA ASN A 169 -0.69 6.28 37.93
C ASN A 169 -1.87 7.26 38.04
N SER A 170 -3.08 6.85 37.68
CA SER A 170 -4.29 7.68 37.82
C SER A 170 -4.85 7.71 39.25
N LYS A 171 -4.45 6.76 40.10
CA LYS A 171 -5.00 6.54 41.45
C LYS A 171 -4.05 6.89 42.58
N VAL A 172 -2.80 7.23 42.26
CA VAL A 172 -1.74 7.50 43.25
C VAL A 172 -1.29 8.96 43.20
N ASP A 173 -0.75 9.43 44.32
CA ASP A 173 -0.16 10.75 44.43
C ASP A 173 0.97 10.96 43.40
N PRO A 174 1.21 12.20 42.93
CA PRO A 174 2.21 12.49 41.89
C PRO A 174 3.61 11.92 42.18
N GLU A 175 4.02 11.89 43.46
CA GLU A 175 5.33 11.39 43.91
C GLU A 175 5.45 9.86 43.81
N CYS A 176 4.32 9.15 43.78
CA CYS A 176 4.24 7.69 43.69
C CYS A 176 4.03 7.20 42.24
N LYS A 177 3.93 8.11 41.26
CA LYS A 177 3.72 7.72 39.86
C LYS A 177 4.95 7.06 39.28
N ILE A 178 4.71 6.02 38.50
CA ILE A 178 5.74 5.33 37.73
C ILE A 178 5.93 6.10 36.42
N GLU A 179 7.13 6.66 36.22
CA GLU A 179 7.49 7.25 34.94
C GLU A 179 7.67 6.15 33.88
N THR A 180 6.97 6.27 32.75
CA THR A 180 7.06 5.35 31.63
C THR A 180 7.96 5.92 30.54
N ALA A 181 8.66 5.02 29.84
CA ALA A 181 9.42 5.33 28.64
C ALA A 181 9.12 4.26 27.58
N SER A 182 9.20 4.63 26.30
CA SER A 182 8.89 3.70 25.20
C SER A 182 7.46 3.12 25.27
N ASP A 183 6.52 3.95 25.67
CA ASP A 183 5.10 3.68 25.95
C ASP A 183 4.17 3.98 24.78
N ASP A 184 4.70 3.95 23.54
CA ASP A 184 3.91 4.18 22.33
C ASP A 184 2.67 3.28 22.27
N THR A 185 1.48 3.85 22.29
CA THR A 185 0.20 3.12 22.14
C THR A 185 -0.33 3.11 20.70
N GLY A 186 0.34 3.84 19.81
CA GLY A 186 -0.02 3.95 18.39
C GLY A 186 0.40 2.73 17.55
N THR A 187 0.90 2.98 16.35
CA THR A 187 1.24 1.92 15.39
C THR A 187 2.49 1.15 15.86
N TYR A 188 2.30 -0.12 16.25
CA TYR A 188 3.31 -0.90 16.96
C TYR A 188 4.55 -1.21 16.10
N TYR A 189 4.40 -1.37 14.78
CA TYR A 189 5.56 -1.56 13.91
C TYR A 189 6.59 -0.43 14.03
N ARG A 190 6.17 0.82 14.31
CA ARG A 190 7.08 1.97 14.46
C ARG A 190 7.95 1.80 15.70
N LYS A 191 7.39 1.23 16.77
CA LYS A 191 8.13 0.90 17.98
C LYS A 191 9.15 -0.20 17.70
N VAL A 192 8.73 -1.28 17.01
CA VAL A 192 9.61 -2.37 16.61
C VAL A 192 10.77 -1.85 15.76
N ALA A 193 10.49 -1.05 14.73
CA ALA A 193 11.54 -0.55 13.86
C ALA A 193 12.53 0.40 14.51
N ARG A 194 12.10 1.24 15.45
CA ARG A 194 13.05 2.05 16.23
C ARG A 194 13.95 1.20 17.11
N GLU A 195 13.41 0.14 17.70
CA GLU A 195 14.17 -0.75 18.58
C GLU A 195 15.24 -1.53 17.80
N TYR A 196 14.85 -2.08 16.65
CA TYR A 196 15.71 -2.95 15.82
C TYR A 196 16.39 -2.20 14.66
N ARG A 197 16.22 -0.88 14.56
CA ARG A 197 16.73 -0.02 13.48
C ARG A 197 16.39 -0.56 12.09
N ILE A 198 15.13 -0.97 11.91
CA ILE A 198 14.65 -1.57 10.67
C ILE A 198 14.61 -0.50 9.57
N PRO A 199 15.26 -0.70 8.42
CA PRO A 199 15.17 0.22 7.30
C PRO A 199 13.83 0.01 6.59
N PHE A 200 12.91 0.98 6.67
CA PHE A 200 11.58 0.89 6.03
C PHE A 200 11.50 1.41 4.60
N SER A 201 12.51 2.15 4.17
CA SER A 201 12.62 2.74 2.83
C SER A 201 14.09 2.79 2.40
N GLY A 202 14.84 1.76 2.78
CA GLY A 202 16.27 1.64 2.52
C GLY A 202 16.69 0.17 2.55
N TRP A 203 17.92 -0.09 2.11
CA TRP A 203 18.45 -1.44 2.00
C TRP A 203 18.77 -2.05 3.36
N GLY A 204 18.23 -3.25 3.60
CA GLY A 204 18.64 -4.11 4.69
C GLY A 204 19.09 -5.47 4.18
N LEU A 205 19.94 -6.14 4.95
CA LEU A 205 20.39 -7.50 4.69
C LEU A 205 19.52 -8.47 5.47
N ILE A 206 18.86 -9.38 4.76
CA ILE A 206 18.20 -10.56 5.33
C ILE A 206 19.24 -11.66 5.46
N SER A 207 19.44 -12.16 6.67
CA SER A 207 20.38 -13.25 6.97
C SER A 207 19.71 -14.31 7.84
N ASP A 208 20.28 -15.52 7.89
CA ASP A 208 19.81 -16.63 8.76
C ASP A 208 18.28 -16.78 8.73
N TYR A 209 17.79 -17.09 7.53
CA TYR A 209 16.38 -17.20 7.21
C TYR A 209 16.03 -18.65 6.86
N ARG A 210 14.75 -18.98 6.99
CA ARG A 210 14.18 -20.14 6.29
C ARG A 210 13.57 -19.68 4.97
N TYR A 211 13.57 -20.53 3.96
CA TYR A 211 13.06 -20.17 2.64
C TYR A 211 11.92 -21.10 2.24
N ASN A 212 10.77 -20.55 1.84
CA ASN A 212 9.59 -21.32 1.39
C ASN A 212 9.19 -22.48 2.33
N PHE A 213 9.45 -22.35 3.63
CA PHE A 213 9.32 -23.46 4.58
C PHE A 213 7.86 -23.82 4.84
N SER A 214 7.43 -24.98 4.34
CA SER A 214 6.21 -25.75 4.69
C SER A 214 4.94 -24.95 4.99
N ALA A 215 4.63 -23.92 4.21
CA ALA A 215 3.40 -23.14 4.36
C ALA A 215 2.39 -23.51 3.27
N PRO A 216 1.25 -24.15 3.60
CA PRO A 216 0.18 -24.41 2.63
C PRO A 216 -0.46 -23.15 1.99
N TYR A 217 -0.14 -21.96 2.50
CA TYR A 217 -1.05 -20.79 2.46
C TYR A 217 -0.55 -19.54 1.72
N TYR A 218 0.77 -19.37 1.52
CA TYR A 218 1.34 -18.15 0.90
C TYR A 218 2.16 -18.41 -0.36
N ALA A 219 2.72 -19.61 -0.52
CA ALA A 219 3.41 -20.06 -1.73
C ALA A 219 2.50 -20.13 -2.99
N LYS A 220 1.24 -19.73 -2.88
CA LYS A 220 0.24 -19.72 -3.96
C LYS A 220 -0.17 -18.30 -4.41
N SER A 221 0.29 -17.23 -3.75
CA SER A 221 0.00 -15.87 -4.21
C SER A 221 0.95 -15.51 -5.34
N GLN A 222 0.42 -15.29 -6.54
CA GLN A 222 1.25 -14.90 -7.70
C GLN A 222 2.00 -13.58 -7.50
N HIS A 223 1.53 -12.72 -6.58
CA HIS A 223 2.13 -11.41 -6.26
C HIS A 223 3.38 -11.50 -5.39
N CYS A 224 3.76 -12.70 -5.02
CA CYS A 224 4.57 -12.98 -3.86
C CYS A 224 5.25 -14.35 -4.05
N PRO A 225 6.22 -14.49 -4.97
CA PRO A 225 6.83 -15.80 -5.30
C PRO A 225 7.88 -16.32 -4.30
N HIS A 226 8.71 -15.46 -3.71
CA HIS A 226 9.75 -15.83 -2.74
C HIS A 226 9.25 -15.71 -1.31
N ALA A 227 9.77 -16.47 -0.33
CA ALA A 227 9.27 -16.41 1.05
C ALA A 227 10.37 -16.58 2.13
N PHE A 228 10.92 -15.48 2.68
CA PHE A 228 11.99 -15.38 3.69
C PHE A 228 11.53 -15.30 5.14
N TYR A 229 11.67 -16.43 5.81
CA TYR A 229 11.35 -16.72 7.19
C TYR A 229 12.44 -16.22 8.17
N VAL A 230 12.41 -14.94 8.60
CA VAL A 230 13.51 -14.24 9.34
C VAL A 230 13.21 -13.89 10.81
N HIS A 231 14.21 -14.04 11.70
CA HIS A 231 14.21 -13.43 13.04
C HIS A 231 14.50 -11.92 12.93
N ILE A 232 13.86 -11.09 13.76
CA ILE A 232 13.92 -9.62 13.60
C ILE A 232 15.35 -9.06 13.71
N GLU A 233 16.21 -9.70 14.51
CA GLU A 233 17.62 -9.30 14.67
C GLU A 233 18.50 -9.62 13.47
N ASN A 234 18.02 -10.46 12.55
CA ASN A 234 18.75 -10.90 11.35
C ASN A 234 18.33 -10.11 10.10
N PHE A 235 17.47 -9.09 10.26
CA PHE A 235 17.24 -8.05 9.26
C PHE A 235 17.87 -6.73 9.72
N ARG A 236 19.01 -6.37 9.14
CA ARG A 236 19.82 -5.22 9.56
C ARG A 236 20.07 -4.27 8.40
N PRO A 237 20.21 -2.95 8.64
CA PRO A 237 20.65 -2.01 7.60
C PRO A 237 21.96 -2.45 6.93
N ILE A 238 22.09 -2.21 5.63
CA ILE A 238 23.37 -2.34 4.93
C ILE A 238 24.11 -1.02 5.05
N ASP A 239 25.15 -1.00 5.89
CA ASP A 239 26.00 0.18 6.08
C ASP A 239 27.19 0.22 5.11
N ASN A 240 27.56 -0.93 4.52
CA ASN A 240 28.66 -1.04 3.57
C ASN A 240 28.27 -1.94 2.38
N PHE A 241 28.20 -1.34 1.19
CA PHE A 241 27.82 -2.03 -0.05
C PHE A 241 28.99 -2.68 -0.80
N GLU A 242 30.25 -2.38 -0.44
CA GLU A 242 31.45 -2.90 -1.13
C GLU A 242 31.45 -4.42 -1.35
N PRO A 243 31.07 -5.26 -0.36
CA PRO A 243 31.02 -6.70 -0.57
C PRO A 243 29.97 -7.11 -1.61
N PHE A 244 28.88 -6.35 -1.73
CA PHE A 244 27.75 -6.67 -2.59
C PHE A 244 28.00 -6.27 -4.04
N TYR A 245 28.82 -5.25 -4.32
CA TYR A 245 29.16 -4.87 -5.69
C TYR A 245 29.96 -5.93 -6.45
N LYS A 246 30.54 -6.90 -5.73
CA LYS A 246 31.20 -8.07 -6.33
C LYS A 246 30.21 -9.17 -6.76
N ILE A 247 28.99 -9.12 -6.24
CA ILE A 247 27.95 -10.14 -6.41
C ILE A 247 26.85 -9.60 -7.32
N TYR A 248 26.40 -8.37 -7.05
CA TYR A 248 25.30 -7.70 -7.74
C TYR A 248 25.80 -6.48 -8.52
N PRO A 249 25.14 -6.12 -9.64
CA PRO A 249 25.45 -4.89 -10.34
C PRO A 249 25.15 -3.68 -9.44
N SER A 250 26.01 -2.66 -9.47
CA SER A 250 25.85 -1.43 -8.66
C SER A 250 24.50 -0.74 -8.89
N SER A 251 23.99 -0.79 -10.13
CA SER A 251 22.69 -0.26 -10.53
C SER A 251 21.50 -0.89 -9.80
N LEU A 252 21.66 -2.07 -9.18
CA LEU A 252 20.64 -2.66 -8.31
C LEU A 252 20.40 -1.80 -7.07
N PHE A 253 21.46 -1.21 -6.50
CA PHE A 253 21.39 -0.45 -5.25
C PHE A 253 21.21 1.05 -5.47
N THR A 254 21.55 1.54 -6.66
CA THR A 254 21.44 2.97 -7.04
C THR A 254 20.02 3.40 -7.33
N TYR A 255 19.22 2.56 -7.99
CA TYR A 255 17.88 2.93 -8.47
C TYR A 255 16.80 2.08 -7.80
N ASP A 256 15.71 2.73 -7.39
CA ASP A 256 14.57 2.05 -6.80
C ASP A 256 13.75 1.37 -7.90
N ARG A 257 13.79 0.03 -7.92
CA ARG A 257 13.06 -0.80 -8.89
C ARG A 257 11.60 -1.05 -8.48
N ALA A 258 10.98 -0.12 -7.75
CA ALA A 258 9.54 -0.11 -7.56
C ALA A 258 8.83 0.10 -8.91
N LEU A 259 7.88 -0.78 -9.21
CA LEU A 259 6.99 -0.66 -10.36
C LEU A 259 5.82 0.23 -9.98
N VAL A 260 5.64 1.30 -10.74
CA VAL A 260 4.62 2.32 -10.54
C VAL A 260 3.51 2.13 -11.58
N LEU A 261 2.28 1.95 -11.12
CA LEU A 261 1.08 1.97 -11.95
C LEU A 261 0.38 3.31 -11.78
N THR A 262 0.31 4.11 -12.84
CA THR A 262 -0.52 5.33 -12.85
C THR A 262 -1.80 5.06 -13.60
N TRP A 263 -2.95 5.47 -13.06
CA TRP A 263 -4.25 5.18 -13.66
C TRP A 263 -5.24 6.35 -13.52
N ASP A 264 -6.25 6.36 -14.39
CA ASP A 264 -7.32 7.38 -14.47
C ASP A 264 -8.56 6.76 -15.13
N ILE A 265 -9.76 7.18 -14.73
CA ILE A 265 -11.03 6.68 -15.31
C ILE A 265 -11.76 7.75 -16.12
N GLU A 266 -12.56 7.30 -17.07
CA GLU A 266 -13.56 8.13 -17.74
C GLU A 266 -14.96 7.58 -17.50
N THR A 267 -15.88 8.48 -17.15
CA THR A 267 -17.25 8.14 -16.75
C THR A 267 -18.29 8.83 -17.62
N TYR A 268 -19.40 8.13 -17.81
CA TYR A 268 -20.54 8.56 -18.60
C TYR A 268 -21.81 8.45 -17.77
N ASP A 269 -22.77 9.37 -17.96
CA ASP A 269 -24.11 9.26 -17.36
C ASP A 269 -25.18 9.28 -18.45
N SER A 270 -26.00 8.23 -18.50
CA SER A 270 -27.04 8.09 -19.53
C SER A 270 -28.15 9.13 -19.43
N ARG A 271 -28.23 9.91 -18.34
CA ARG A 271 -29.15 11.06 -18.22
C ARG A 271 -28.75 12.26 -19.09
N GLY A 272 -27.56 12.26 -19.70
CA GLY A 272 -27.12 13.28 -20.63
C GLY A 272 -26.43 14.49 -19.98
N SER A 273 -25.91 15.39 -20.82
CA SER A 273 -24.99 16.47 -20.44
C SER A 273 -25.58 17.42 -19.39
N GLY A 274 -24.93 17.51 -18.23
CA GLY A 274 -25.28 18.46 -17.16
C GLY A 274 -25.21 17.85 -15.76
N ASN A 275 -25.31 16.53 -15.64
CA ASN A 275 -25.14 15.84 -14.37
C ASN A 275 -23.70 15.35 -14.22
N PHE A 276 -23.07 15.56 -13.07
CA PHE A 276 -21.78 14.95 -12.77
C PHE A 276 -21.99 13.43 -12.52
N PRO A 277 -21.25 12.51 -13.17
CA PRO A 277 -21.41 11.09 -12.90
C PRO A 277 -21.02 10.77 -11.46
N GLU A 278 -21.97 10.22 -10.72
CA GLU A 278 -21.75 9.78 -9.35
C GLU A 278 -21.90 8.28 -9.27
N ALA A 279 -20.97 7.63 -8.58
CA ALA A 279 -20.93 6.17 -8.49
C ALA A 279 -22.24 5.54 -7.95
N LYS A 280 -22.95 6.28 -7.09
CA LYS A 280 -24.23 5.87 -6.49
C LYS A 280 -25.39 5.81 -7.50
N ASN A 281 -25.27 6.50 -8.65
CA ASN A 281 -26.33 6.53 -9.65
C ASN A 281 -26.16 5.34 -10.60
N ASP A 282 -27.24 4.59 -10.85
CA ASP A 282 -27.18 3.42 -11.74
C ASP A 282 -27.01 3.81 -13.22
N THR A 283 -27.36 5.05 -13.56
CA THR A 283 -27.18 5.63 -14.90
C THR A 283 -25.74 6.05 -15.19
N SER A 284 -24.91 6.21 -14.16
CA SER A 284 -23.48 6.51 -14.31
C SER A 284 -22.69 5.22 -14.54
N GLN A 285 -21.75 5.21 -15.46
CA GLN A 285 -20.88 4.06 -15.75
C GLN A 285 -19.45 4.50 -16.00
N VAL A 286 -18.47 3.63 -15.70
CA VAL A 286 -17.11 3.76 -16.21
C VAL A 286 -17.07 3.09 -17.57
N PHE A 287 -16.55 3.80 -18.57
CA PHE A 287 -16.46 3.32 -19.95
C PHE A 287 -15.01 3.27 -20.45
N THR A 288 -14.07 3.91 -19.74
CA THR A 288 -12.64 3.78 -20.01
C THR A 288 -11.83 3.79 -18.71
N ILE A 289 -10.76 2.99 -18.66
CA ILE A 289 -9.70 3.08 -17.66
C ILE A 289 -8.37 3.08 -18.40
N CYS A 290 -7.58 4.12 -18.22
CA CYS A 290 -6.24 4.21 -18.78
C CYS A 290 -5.21 3.92 -17.69
N MET A 291 -4.13 3.22 -18.07
CA MET A 291 -3.04 2.84 -17.18
C MET A 291 -1.69 3.05 -17.87
N THR A 292 -0.70 3.45 -17.10
CA THR A 292 0.70 3.48 -17.54
C THR A 292 1.59 2.86 -16.47
N LEU A 293 2.58 2.09 -16.91
CA LEU A 293 3.54 1.40 -16.04
C LEU A 293 4.91 2.02 -16.20
N HIS A 294 5.58 2.31 -15.08
CA HIS A 294 6.92 2.88 -15.07
C HIS A 294 7.78 2.17 -14.02
N TRP A 295 9.09 2.08 -14.26
CA TRP A 295 10.00 2.03 -13.12
C TRP A 295 10.01 3.40 -12.47
N LYS A 296 10.03 3.46 -11.13
CA LYS A 296 9.89 4.71 -10.37
C LYS A 296 10.80 5.84 -10.85
N ASP A 297 12.02 5.52 -11.26
CA ASP A 297 13.05 6.49 -11.66
C ASP A 297 13.17 6.65 -13.19
N ASP A 298 12.32 5.99 -13.99
CA ASP A 298 12.33 6.06 -15.45
C ASP A 298 11.24 7.00 -15.98
N LEU A 299 11.61 7.85 -16.94
CA LEU A 299 10.70 8.81 -17.58
C LEU A 299 9.81 8.18 -18.67
N ILE A 300 10.18 7.01 -19.17
CA ILE A 300 9.50 6.35 -20.28
C ILE A 300 8.67 5.19 -19.70
N PRO A 301 7.36 5.13 -19.96
CA PRO A 301 6.54 4.00 -19.53
C PRO A 301 6.98 2.72 -20.23
N LEU A 302 6.99 1.65 -19.46
CA LEU A 302 7.18 0.28 -19.94
C LEU A 302 6.01 -0.16 -20.83
N GLU A 303 4.78 0.16 -20.40
CA GLU A 303 3.56 -0.16 -21.12
C GLU A 303 2.50 0.91 -20.88
N ARG A 304 1.64 1.12 -21.88
CA ARG A 304 0.47 2.01 -21.83
C ARG A 304 -0.76 1.19 -22.22
N ILE A 305 -1.76 1.14 -21.36
CA ILE A 305 -2.94 0.28 -21.53
C ILE A 305 -4.21 1.13 -21.46
N CYS A 306 -5.11 0.93 -22.43
CA CYS A 306 -6.43 1.55 -22.46
C CYS A 306 -7.49 0.45 -22.41
N LEU A 307 -8.25 0.38 -21.32
CA LEU A 307 -9.43 -0.48 -21.20
C LEU A 307 -10.65 0.30 -21.65
N VAL A 308 -11.40 -0.20 -22.61
CA VAL A 308 -12.54 0.52 -23.20
C VAL A 308 -13.73 -0.41 -23.39
N ASP A 309 -14.95 0.06 -23.20
CA ASP A 309 -16.17 -0.75 -23.38
C ASP A 309 -16.59 -0.88 -24.84
N VAL A 310 -16.36 0.14 -25.67
CA VAL A 310 -16.74 0.18 -27.09
C VAL A 310 -15.60 -0.23 -28.03
N GLU A 311 -15.97 -0.63 -29.24
CA GLU A 311 -15.01 -0.86 -30.32
C GLU A 311 -14.18 0.41 -30.55
N THR A 312 -12.86 0.25 -30.59
CA THR A 312 -11.92 1.37 -30.64
C THR A 312 -10.75 1.02 -31.55
N GLU A 313 -10.41 1.94 -32.44
CA GLU A 313 -9.28 1.78 -33.35
C GLU A 313 -7.94 1.66 -32.58
N PRO A 314 -7.02 0.81 -33.06
CA PRO A 314 -5.71 0.65 -32.43
C PRO A 314 -4.86 1.92 -32.48
N ASP A 315 -4.25 2.30 -31.35
CA ASP A 315 -3.17 3.29 -31.31
C ASP A 315 -1.83 2.55 -31.10
N PRO A 316 -0.80 2.76 -31.95
CA PRO A 316 0.51 2.10 -31.83
C PRO A 316 1.20 2.31 -30.49
N ARG A 317 0.85 3.37 -29.76
CA ARG A 317 1.41 3.70 -28.45
C ARG A 317 0.75 2.92 -27.31
N TRP A 318 -0.41 2.32 -27.53
CA TRP A 318 -1.25 1.72 -26.50
C TRP A 318 -1.56 0.25 -26.78
N ILE A 319 -1.72 -0.51 -25.70
CA ILE A 319 -2.44 -1.77 -25.72
C ILE A 319 -3.91 -1.44 -25.44
N THR A 320 -4.77 -1.57 -26.45
CA THR A 320 -6.21 -1.35 -26.32
C THR A 320 -6.90 -2.65 -25.96
N ILE A 321 -7.64 -2.68 -24.86
CA ILE A 321 -8.40 -3.84 -24.38
C ILE A 321 -9.90 -3.52 -24.45
N ILE A 322 -10.55 -4.11 -25.43
CA ILE A 322 -11.98 -3.94 -25.70
C ILE A 322 -12.75 -4.91 -24.81
N CYS A 323 -13.54 -4.35 -23.88
CA CYS A 323 -14.21 -5.06 -22.80
C CYS A 323 -15.70 -5.31 -23.06
N GLY A 324 -16.33 -4.54 -23.95
CA GLY A 324 -17.75 -4.68 -24.31
C GLY A 324 -18.75 -4.14 -23.29
N ASN A 325 -18.36 -3.97 -22.01
CA ASN A 325 -19.21 -3.43 -20.95
C ASN A 325 -18.39 -3.04 -19.69
N GLN A 326 -19.02 -2.28 -18.80
CA GLN A 326 -18.43 -1.82 -17.53
C GLN A 326 -17.95 -2.96 -16.62
N THR A 327 -18.69 -4.07 -16.52
CA THR A 327 -18.30 -5.21 -15.66
C THR A 327 -16.95 -5.76 -16.11
N ASN A 328 -16.79 -5.92 -17.42
CA ASN A 328 -15.56 -6.41 -18.01
C ASN A 328 -14.42 -5.39 -17.92
N ILE A 329 -14.68 -4.08 -17.96
CA ILE A 329 -13.67 -3.05 -17.67
C ILE A 329 -13.09 -3.25 -16.27
N ILE A 330 -13.95 -3.38 -15.26
CA ILE A 330 -13.51 -3.55 -13.85
C ILE A 330 -12.73 -4.87 -13.70
N LYS A 331 -13.20 -5.94 -14.34
CA LYS A 331 -12.48 -7.22 -14.32
C LYS A 331 -11.13 -7.14 -15.02
N ALA A 332 -11.06 -6.50 -16.20
CA ALA A 332 -9.83 -6.31 -16.95
C ALA A 332 -8.83 -5.46 -16.18
N PHE A 333 -9.29 -4.41 -15.47
CA PHE A 333 -8.46 -3.63 -14.56
C PHE A 333 -7.82 -4.50 -13.47
N ALA A 334 -8.63 -5.35 -12.81
CA ALA A 334 -8.12 -6.27 -11.80
C ALA A 334 -7.13 -7.30 -12.37
N LEU A 335 -7.32 -7.76 -13.62
CA LEU A 335 -6.42 -8.68 -14.30
C LEU A 335 -5.12 -8.01 -14.75
N CYS A 336 -5.17 -6.75 -15.18
CA CYS A 336 -4.00 -5.91 -15.44
C CYS A 336 -3.19 -5.74 -14.16
N TRP A 337 -3.85 -5.28 -13.09
CA TRP A 337 -3.24 -5.17 -11.77
C TRP A 337 -2.60 -6.49 -11.35
N LYS A 338 -3.30 -7.61 -11.54
CA LYS A 338 -2.80 -8.93 -11.21
C LYS A 338 -1.54 -9.31 -12.01
N ALA A 339 -1.51 -8.97 -13.30
CA ALA A 339 -0.36 -9.25 -14.16
C ALA A 339 0.86 -8.42 -13.77
N PHE A 340 0.64 -7.16 -13.39
CA PHE A 340 1.71 -6.20 -13.10
C PHE A 340 2.17 -6.20 -11.64
N ALA A 341 1.26 -6.51 -10.71
CA ALA A 341 1.47 -6.47 -9.26
C ALA A 341 2.27 -5.23 -8.82
N PRO A 342 1.72 -4.00 -9.02
CA PRO A 342 2.47 -2.77 -8.79
C PRO A 342 2.87 -2.59 -7.31
N ASP A 343 4.00 -1.94 -7.09
CA ASP A 343 4.47 -1.59 -5.75
C ASP A 343 3.88 -0.25 -5.29
N ILE A 344 3.61 0.64 -6.25
CA ILE A 344 3.03 1.96 -6.03
C ILE A 344 1.91 2.18 -7.06
N GLU A 345 0.76 2.67 -6.61
CA GLU A 345 -0.27 3.22 -7.48
C GLU A 345 -0.37 4.73 -7.33
N LEU A 346 -0.37 5.42 -8.46
CA LEU A 346 -0.51 6.86 -8.57
C LEU A 346 -1.80 7.22 -9.32
N GLY A 347 -2.44 8.28 -8.87
CA GLY A 347 -3.50 8.93 -9.60
C GLY A 347 -3.62 10.39 -9.16
N PHE A 348 -4.31 11.20 -9.96
CA PHE A 348 -4.58 12.59 -9.59
C PHE A 348 -6.03 12.70 -9.14
N ASN A 349 -6.27 12.91 -7.84
CA ASN A 349 -7.61 12.90 -7.25
C ASN A 349 -8.31 11.52 -7.34
N ASP A 350 -7.54 10.45 -7.48
CA ASP A 350 -8.03 9.07 -7.55
C ASP A 350 -8.74 8.67 -6.26
N SER A 351 -8.22 9.12 -5.12
CA SER A 351 -8.84 8.88 -3.83
C SER A 351 -10.08 9.75 -3.56
N GLY A 352 -10.25 10.81 -4.36
CA GLY A 352 -11.42 11.69 -4.30
C GLY A 352 -12.54 11.28 -5.27
N TYR A 353 -12.23 10.52 -6.32
CA TYR A 353 -13.20 10.17 -7.37
C TYR A 353 -13.09 8.71 -7.84
N ASP A 354 -11.96 8.33 -8.41
CA ASP A 354 -11.77 7.08 -9.15
C ASP A 354 -11.97 5.84 -8.29
N TRP A 355 -11.26 5.74 -7.16
CA TRP A 355 -11.39 4.61 -6.24
C TRP A 355 -12.81 4.48 -5.66
N PRO A 356 -13.43 5.54 -5.13
CA PRO A 356 -14.84 5.50 -4.73
C PRO A 356 -15.76 5.02 -5.86
N PHE A 357 -15.51 5.45 -7.09
CA PHE A 357 -16.33 5.07 -8.24
C PHE A 357 -16.19 3.58 -8.56
N ILE A 358 -14.96 3.08 -8.67
CA ILE A 358 -14.68 1.68 -8.97
C ILE A 358 -15.21 0.76 -7.86
N VAL A 359 -14.97 1.08 -6.58
CA VAL A 359 -15.43 0.24 -5.45
C VAL A 359 -16.95 0.15 -5.39
N GLU A 360 -17.66 1.28 -5.52
CA GLU A 360 -19.13 1.30 -5.51
C GLU A 360 -19.69 0.49 -6.69
N LYS A 361 -19.14 0.67 -7.90
CA LYS A 361 -19.60 -0.06 -9.09
C LYS A 361 -19.28 -1.54 -9.02
N ALA A 362 -18.07 -1.90 -8.58
CA ALA A 362 -17.69 -3.29 -8.36
C ALA A 362 -18.60 -3.97 -7.32
N THR A 363 -19.03 -3.23 -6.29
CA THR A 363 -19.99 -3.72 -5.28
C THR A 363 -21.35 -4.00 -5.91
N LYS A 364 -21.93 -3.02 -6.62
CA LYS A 364 -23.25 -3.16 -7.25
C LYS A 364 -23.30 -4.25 -8.32
N LEU A 365 -22.20 -4.44 -9.04
CA LEU A 365 -22.06 -5.46 -10.08
C LEU A 365 -21.66 -6.83 -9.52
N ASN A 366 -21.54 -6.98 -8.19
CA ASN A 366 -21.12 -8.22 -7.52
C ASN A 366 -19.76 -8.75 -7.99
N VAL A 367 -18.83 -7.86 -8.37
CA VAL A 367 -17.46 -8.22 -8.78
C VAL A 367 -16.38 -7.74 -7.81
N LEU A 368 -16.74 -7.03 -6.73
CA LEU A 368 -15.76 -6.53 -5.74
C LEU A 368 -14.94 -7.65 -5.10
N GLU A 369 -15.57 -8.74 -4.66
CA GLU A 369 -14.87 -9.91 -4.11
C GLU A 369 -13.90 -10.48 -5.15
N TRP A 370 -14.40 -10.70 -6.36
CA TRP A 370 -13.61 -11.26 -7.45
C TRP A 370 -12.40 -10.37 -7.74
N MET A 371 -12.59 -9.04 -7.82
CA MET A 371 -11.56 -8.03 -8.05
C MET A 371 -10.46 -8.09 -6.97
N VAL A 372 -10.82 -8.00 -5.70
CA VAL A 372 -9.84 -8.00 -4.59
C VAL A 372 -9.08 -9.32 -4.49
N GLN A 373 -9.70 -10.45 -4.80
CA GLN A 373 -9.00 -11.74 -4.85
C GLN A 373 -7.90 -11.78 -5.92
N ARG A 374 -8.03 -11.03 -7.02
CA ARG A 374 -6.99 -10.90 -8.05
C ARG A 374 -5.92 -9.88 -7.66
N MET A 375 -6.29 -8.85 -6.90
CA MET A 375 -5.43 -7.71 -6.59
C MET A 375 -4.73 -7.76 -5.22
N SER A 376 -5.00 -8.75 -4.37
CA SER A 376 -4.43 -8.79 -3.02
C SER A 376 -3.22 -9.71 -2.94
N ALA A 377 -2.09 -9.20 -2.44
CA ALA A 377 -0.94 -10.04 -2.06
C ALA A 377 -1.19 -10.86 -0.78
N ASN A 378 -2.34 -10.69 -0.13
CA ASN A 378 -2.71 -11.39 1.10
C ASN A 378 -4.09 -12.08 0.95
N PRO A 379 -4.14 -13.34 0.48
CA PRO A 379 -5.39 -14.05 0.20
C PRO A 379 -6.08 -14.62 1.46
N HIS A 380 -5.58 -14.28 2.66
CA HIS A 380 -5.84 -15.00 3.92
C HIS A 380 -7.28 -14.90 4.49
N LYS A 381 -8.19 -14.25 3.78
CA LYS A 381 -9.61 -14.26 4.07
C LYS A 381 -10.32 -14.53 2.77
N LYS A 382 -11.15 -15.57 2.70
CA LYS A 382 -12.33 -15.50 1.83
C LYS A 382 -13.06 -14.24 2.28
N ALA A 383 -12.79 -13.15 1.59
CA ALA A 383 -13.27 -11.84 1.94
C ALA A 383 -14.46 -11.62 1.03
N ASP A 384 -15.65 -11.82 1.59
CA ASP A 384 -16.87 -11.36 0.95
C ASP A 384 -16.84 -9.82 0.80
N ALA A 385 -17.75 -9.29 0.00
CA ALA A 385 -17.84 -7.84 -0.23
C ALA A 385 -17.96 -7.04 1.08
N GLU A 386 -18.69 -7.55 2.07
CA GLU A 386 -18.89 -6.87 3.37
C GLU A 386 -17.57 -6.73 4.13
N SER A 387 -16.78 -7.81 4.20
CA SER A 387 -15.49 -7.80 4.86
C SER A 387 -14.47 -6.93 4.13
N ILE A 388 -14.50 -6.89 2.79
CA ILE A 388 -13.66 -6.00 2.00
C ILE A 388 -13.99 -4.54 2.31
N LEU A 389 -15.27 -4.17 2.26
CA LEU A 389 -15.72 -2.81 2.56
C LEU A 389 -15.37 -2.42 3.99
N THR A 390 -15.41 -3.38 4.93
CA THR A 390 -15.10 -3.15 6.34
C THR A 390 -13.61 -3.00 6.63
N TRP A 391 -12.75 -3.80 5.99
CA TRP A 391 -11.35 -3.94 6.40
C TRP A 391 -10.34 -3.39 5.39
N ASN A 392 -10.70 -3.32 4.12
CA ASN A 392 -9.82 -2.93 3.02
C ASN A 392 -10.19 -1.57 2.43
N TYR A 393 -11.48 -1.23 2.33
CA TYR A 393 -11.90 0.08 1.81
C TYR A 393 -11.89 1.14 2.92
N PHE A 394 -11.09 2.19 2.71
CA PHE A 394 -11.07 3.41 3.52
C PHE A 394 -11.85 4.46 2.76
N GLY A 395 -13.08 4.74 3.14
CA GLY A 395 -13.91 5.70 2.40
C GLY A 395 -15.34 5.66 2.85
N GLY A 396 -15.52 5.25 4.11
CA GLY A 396 -16.76 4.75 4.68
C GLY A 396 -17.92 5.68 4.35
N LYS A 397 -18.98 5.11 3.79
CA LYS A 397 -20.26 5.78 3.78
C LYS A 397 -20.91 5.58 5.14
N GLY A 398 -21.13 6.69 5.85
CA GLY A 398 -22.10 6.73 6.92
C GLY A 398 -23.49 6.32 6.43
N LYS A 399 -24.09 5.39 7.19
CA LYS A 399 -25.48 4.89 7.19
C LYS A 399 -25.97 3.98 6.05
N PRO A 400 -26.83 3.01 6.42
CA PRO A 400 -26.99 1.71 5.76
C PRO A 400 -27.89 1.79 4.55
N LEU A 401 -27.89 0.73 3.73
CA LEU A 401 -29.10 0.31 3.04
C LEU A 401 -30.19 0.10 4.11
N THR A 402 -31.00 1.15 4.30
CA THR A 402 -32.13 1.31 5.22
C THR A 402 -31.83 1.32 6.74
N ASN A 403 -32.25 2.42 7.37
CA ASN A 403 -32.42 2.66 8.81
C ASN A 403 -31.19 2.67 9.74
N GLY A 404 -30.49 3.82 9.72
CA GLY A 404 -30.28 4.61 10.94
C GLY A 404 -29.14 4.26 11.92
N PHE A 405 -27.84 4.55 11.65
CA PHE A 405 -26.77 4.48 12.68
C PHE A 405 -25.67 5.58 12.70
N PHE A 406 -25.46 6.17 13.88
CA PHE A 406 -25.01 7.52 14.25
C PHE A 406 -23.61 8.05 13.86
N ARG A 407 -23.53 9.40 13.93
CA ARG A 407 -22.37 10.32 13.99
C ARG A 407 -21.40 10.01 15.13
N ARG A 408 -20.17 10.54 15.04
CA ARG A 408 -19.28 10.82 16.17
C ARG A 408 -18.76 12.25 16.10
N ASP A 409 -18.91 12.99 17.20
CA ASP A 409 -18.01 14.06 17.61
C ASP A 409 -17.81 13.96 19.13
N GLN A 410 -16.53 14.08 19.53
CA GLN A 410 -15.95 14.53 20.81
C GLN A 410 -16.46 13.98 22.17
N TYR A 411 -15.50 13.48 22.96
CA TYR A 411 -15.46 13.35 24.43
C TYR A 411 -16.79 13.30 25.20
N VAL A 412 -17.32 12.09 25.46
CA VAL A 412 -18.23 11.83 26.60
C VAL A 412 -17.89 10.48 27.24
N LYS A 413 -17.98 10.43 28.58
CA LYS A 413 -17.84 9.26 29.44
C LYS A 413 -18.59 8.05 28.89
N LYS A 414 -17.96 6.87 28.93
CA LYS A 414 -18.58 5.58 28.62
C LYS A 414 -19.70 5.29 29.62
N GLU A 415 -20.94 5.30 29.16
CA GLU A 415 -22.00 4.47 29.76
C GLU A 415 -22.68 3.62 28.68
N ASP A 416 -22.77 2.35 29.06
CA ASP A 416 -23.54 1.20 28.60
C ASP A 416 -23.66 0.73 27.14
N ARG A 417 -23.67 -0.61 27.06
CA ARG A 417 -23.40 -1.45 25.88
C ARG A 417 -24.65 -1.73 25.04
N GLY A 418 -24.48 -1.65 23.72
CA GLY A 418 -25.22 -2.41 22.71
C GLY A 418 -24.40 -2.46 21.40
N PRO A 419 -24.28 -3.60 20.68
CA PRO A 419 -23.34 -3.71 19.57
C PRO A 419 -23.94 -3.09 18.31
N LYS A 420 -23.59 -1.84 18.03
CA LYS A 420 -23.76 -1.22 16.71
C LYS A 420 -22.38 -1.08 16.08
N LYS A 421 -21.91 -2.14 15.42
CA LYS A 421 -20.70 -2.09 14.59
C LYS A 421 -21.03 -1.30 13.33
N ALA A 422 -20.45 -0.11 13.17
CA ALA A 422 -20.43 0.57 11.89
C ALA A 422 -19.67 -0.32 10.88
N LEU A 423 -20.25 -0.52 9.69
CA LEU A 423 -19.59 -1.17 8.55
C LEU A 423 -18.79 -0.11 7.78
N GLY A 424 -17.54 -0.42 7.43
CA GLY A 424 -16.65 0.46 6.67
C GLY A 424 -15.62 1.22 7.52
N ARG A 425 -14.40 1.38 7.02
CA ARG A 425 -13.41 2.32 7.59
C ARG A 425 -13.67 3.72 7.07
N GLU A 426 -13.62 4.70 7.96
CA GLU A 426 -13.63 6.11 7.58
C GLU A 426 -12.50 6.40 6.58
N SER A 427 -12.75 7.34 5.69
CA SER A 427 -11.75 7.96 4.84
C SER A 427 -10.59 8.51 5.68
N ILE A 428 -9.40 8.60 5.06
CA ILE A 428 -8.24 9.15 5.73
C ILE A 428 -8.22 10.66 5.54
N ASN A 429 -8.26 11.40 6.65
CA ASN A 429 -8.09 12.84 6.65
C ASN A 429 -6.60 13.20 6.64
N ILE A 430 -6.13 13.74 5.52
CA ILE A 430 -4.77 14.23 5.33
C ILE A 430 -4.76 15.72 5.65
N LYS A 431 -4.02 16.12 6.69
CA LYS A 431 -3.86 17.54 7.02
C LYS A 431 -3.03 18.24 5.96
N ILE A 432 -3.57 19.30 5.36
CA ILE A 432 -2.90 20.14 4.37
C ILE A 432 -2.35 21.40 5.04
N ASN A 433 -3.20 22.11 5.76
CA ASN A 433 -2.83 23.28 6.57
C ASN A 433 -3.74 23.33 7.83
N PRO A 434 -3.63 24.32 8.73
CA PRO A 434 -4.44 24.38 9.94
C PRO A 434 -5.96 24.38 9.71
N SER A 435 -6.43 24.88 8.57
CA SER A 435 -7.86 25.05 8.25
C SER A 435 -8.37 24.10 7.14
N LEU A 436 -7.49 23.34 6.50
CA LEU A 436 -7.82 22.49 5.36
C LEU A 436 -7.31 21.06 5.57
N THR A 437 -8.23 20.12 5.41
CA THR A 437 -7.96 18.68 5.37
C THR A 437 -8.45 18.13 4.03
N PHE A 438 -7.67 17.22 3.45
CA PHE A 438 -8.05 16.46 2.28
C PHE A 438 -8.58 15.10 2.71
N GLU A 439 -9.79 14.76 2.29
CA GLU A 439 -10.40 13.46 2.56
C GLU A 439 -9.99 12.47 1.46
N SER A 440 -9.29 11.41 1.83
CA SER A 440 -8.76 10.41 0.91
C SER A 440 -9.49 9.08 1.09
N SER A 441 -10.15 8.62 0.02
CA SER A 441 -10.88 7.35 0.00
C SER A 441 -10.29 6.35 -0.99
N PHE A 442 -9.93 5.15 -0.56
CA PHE A 442 -9.22 4.19 -1.40
C PHE A 442 -9.40 2.75 -0.94
N LEU A 443 -9.12 1.80 -1.85
CA LEU A 443 -9.11 0.38 -1.55
C LEU A 443 -7.70 -0.07 -1.16
N LYS A 444 -7.45 -0.34 0.12
CA LYS A 444 -6.14 -0.83 0.58
C LYS A 444 -5.85 -2.24 0.08
N LEU A 445 -4.84 -2.35 -0.77
CA LEU A 445 -4.28 -3.58 -1.30
C LEU A 445 -2.92 -3.84 -0.64
N PRO A 446 -2.78 -4.86 0.22
CA PRO A 446 -1.51 -5.16 0.88
C PRO A 446 -0.40 -5.38 -0.14
N GLY A 447 0.75 -4.73 0.05
CA GLY A 447 1.88 -4.80 -0.87
C GLY A 447 1.93 -3.71 -1.93
N CYS A 448 0.93 -2.83 -1.98
CA CYS A 448 0.92 -1.65 -2.84
C CYS A 448 0.71 -0.39 -2.01
N VAL A 449 1.53 0.63 -2.27
CA VAL A 449 1.38 1.97 -1.69
C VAL A 449 0.56 2.84 -2.62
N LEU A 450 -0.55 3.37 -2.12
CA LEU A 450 -1.44 4.26 -2.87
C LEU A 450 -1.06 5.72 -2.58
N ILE A 451 -0.85 6.51 -3.63
CA ILE A 451 -0.50 7.94 -3.51
C ILE A 451 -1.40 8.76 -4.42
N ASP A 452 -2.27 9.55 -3.80
CA ASP A 452 -3.02 10.60 -4.51
C ASP A 452 -2.11 11.82 -4.71
N VAL A 453 -1.70 12.02 -5.95
CA VAL A 453 -0.76 13.08 -6.35
C VAL A 453 -1.35 14.46 -6.08
N ARG A 454 -2.68 14.63 -6.11
CA ARG A 454 -3.34 15.90 -5.77
C ARG A 454 -3.13 16.23 -4.30
N ALA A 455 -3.31 15.25 -3.41
CA ALA A 455 -3.07 15.42 -1.98
C ALA A 455 -1.61 15.79 -1.70
N SER A 456 -0.66 15.13 -2.37
CA SER A 456 0.78 15.44 -2.26
C SER A 456 1.08 16.88 -2.71
N PHE A 457 0.58 17.32 -3.86
CA PHE A 457 0.77 18.70 -4.30
C PHE A 457 0.10 19.73 -3.39
N MET A 458 -1.05 19.42 -2.82
CA MET A 458 -1.68 20.28 -1.82
C MET A 458 -0.80 20.41 -0.56
N GLN A 459 -0.13 19.34 -0.11
CA GLN A 459 0.82 19.41 1.00
C GLN A 459 2.09 20.20 0.67
N LEU A 460 2.59 20.09 -0.57
CA LEU A 460 3.75 20.87 -1.05
C LEU A 460 3.40 22.35 -1.25
N HIS A 461 2.16 22.64 -1.61
CA HIS A 461 1.64 23.99 -1.87
C HIS A 461 0.44 24.33 -0.97
N PRO A 462 0.59 24.34 0.36
CA PRO A 462 -0.53 24.41 1.31
C PRO A 462 -1.26 25.75 1.33
N ARG A 463 -0.72 26.76 0.65
CA ARG A 463 -1.30 28.11 0.49
C ARG A 463 -1.86 28.36 -0.92
N SER A 464 -1.81 27.36 -1.80
CA SER A 464 -2.35 27.51 -3.16
C SER A 464 -3.87 27.58 -3.14
N GLU A 465 -4.43 28.58 -3.83
CA GLU A 465 -5.87 28.69 -4.03
C GLU A 465 -6.40 27.67 -5.06
N LYS A 466 -5.55 27.28 -6.02
CA LYS A 466 -5.87 26.32 -7.07
C LYS A 466 -5.24 24.97 -6.80
N THR A 467 -5.97 23.91 -7.13
CA THR A 467 -5.55 22.51 -6.89
C THR A 467 -5.88 21.58 -8.07
N SER A 468 -6.12 22.15 -9.26
CA SER A 468 -6.36 21.37 -10.48
C SER A 468 -5.06 20.83 -11.05
N LEU A 469 -5.13 19.73 -11.79
CA LEU A 469 -3.99 19.16 -12.48
C LEU A 469 -3.33 20.18 -13.41
N LYS A 470 -4.15 20.85 -14.25
CA LYS A 470 -3.69 21.91 -15.15
C LYS A 470 -2.88 23.00 -14.43
N TYR A 471 -3.36 23.46 -13.27
CA TYR A 471 -2.65 24.46 -12.48
C TYR A 471 -1.27 23.95 -12.03
N PHE A 472 -1.18 22.71 -11.55
CA PHE A 472 0.11 22.16 -11.12
C PHE A 472 1.05 21.91 -12.31
N LEU A 473 0.55 21.44 -13.47
CA LEU A 473 1.37 21.30 -14.67
C LEU A 473 1.99 22.64 -15.09
N GLU A 474 1.17 23.70 -15.17
CA GLU A 474 1.64 25.07 -15.46
C GLU A 474 2.66 25.56 -14.43
N LYS A 475 2.40 25.32 -13.14
CA LYS A 475 3.27 25.74 -12.04
C LYS A 475 4.68 25.12 -12.12
N TYR A 476 4.78 23.89 -12.61
CA TYR A 476 6.03 23.16 -12.74
C TYR A 476 6.65 23.24 -14.14
N GLY A 477 6.07 24.04 -15.05
CA GLY A 477 6.58 24.18 -16.42
C GLY A 477 6.48 22.89 -17.23
N LEU A 478 5.53 22.01 -16.88
CA LEU A 478 5.25 20.78 -17.62
C LEU A 478 4.24 21.06 -18.74
N ASP A 479 4.25 20.21 -19.76
CA ASP A 479 3.31 20.32 -20.87
C ASP A 479 1.87 20.32 -20.35
N GLY A 480 1.09 21.27 -20.87
CA GLY A 480 -0.32 21.40 -20.51
C GLY A 480 -1.16 20.22 -20.99
N LYS A 481 -2.25 19.94 -20.28
CA LYS A 481 -3.29 19.00 -20.73
C LYS A 481 -4.27 19.72 -21.66
N ALA A 482 -4.55 19.14 -22.83
CA ALA A 482 -5.71 19.53 -23.62
C ALA A 482 -6.98 18.96 -22.94
N ASP A 483 -7.75 19.81 -22.28
CA ASP A 483 -8.97 19.39 -21.59
C ASP A 483 -10.12 19.19 -22.59
N MET A 484 -10.70 17.98 -22.63
CA MET A 484 -11.91 17.70 -23.38
C MET A 484 -13.14 17.99 -22.50
N PRO A 485 -14.08 18.86 -22.93
CA PRO A 485 -15.32 19.06 -22.19
C PRO A 485 -16.10 17.75 -22.04
N MET A 486 -16.66 17.51 -20.85
CA MET A 486 -17.41 16.28 -20.53
C MET A 486 -18.58 16.04 -21.51
N SER A 487 -19.29 17.10 -21.92
CA SER A 487 -20.35 17.00 -22.93
C SER A 487 -19.84 16.53 -24.30
N LYS A 488 -18.62 16.92 -24.69
CA LYS A 488 -17.99 16.48 -25.93
C LYS A 488 -17.54 15.03 -25.84
N LEU A 489 -16.91 14.64 -24.73
CA LEU A 489 -16.52 13.26 -24.43
C LEU A 489 -17.72 12.31 -24.55
N TRP A 490 -18.84 12.68 -23.94
CA TRP A 490 -20.05 11.87 -23.94
C TRP A 490 -20.71 11.78 -25.31
N LYS A 491 -20.62 12.85 -26.11
CA LYS A 491 -21.07 12.83 -27.50
C LYS A 491 -20.22 11.86 -28.32
N CYS A 492 -18.89 11.87 -28.15
CA CYS A 492 -18.01 10.90 -28.81
C CYS A 492 -18.34 9.46 -28.39
N PHE A 493 -18.56 9.22 -27.10
CA PHE A 493 -18.92 7.91 -26.57
C PHE A 493 -20.24 7.38 -27.16
N THR A 494 -21.30 8.20 -27.12
CA THR A 494 -22.64 7.83 -27.62
C THR A 494 -22.66 7.58 -29.12
N LEU A 495 -21.91 8.35 -29.91
CA LEU A 495 -21.75 8.11 -31.35
C LEU A 495 -21.05 6.76 -31.60
N SER A 496 -20.02 6.43 -30.83
CA SER A 496 -19.27 5.18 -30.98
C SER A 496 -20.13 3.94 -30.66
N GLY A 497 -20.97 4.02 -29.62
CA GLY A 497 -21.91 2.95 -29.28
C GLY A 497 -23.02 2.73 -30.32
N ALA A 498 -23.44 3.78 -31.03
CA ALA A 498 -24.44 3.69 -32.11
C ALA A 498 -23.89 3.02 -33.39
N HIS A 499 -22.59 3.13 -33.65
CA HIS A 499 -21.94 2.50 -34.80
C HIS A 499 -21.63 1.00 -34.60
N GLY A 500 -21.65 0.49 -33.36
CA GLY A 500 -21.42 -0.93 -33.05
C GLY A 500 -22.66 -1.84 -33.12
N GLN A 501 -23.82 -1.32 -33.56
CA GLN A 501 -25.07 -2.07 -33.72
C GLN A 501 -25.54 -2.25 -35.18
N ILE A 502 -24.64 -2.03 -36.17
CA ILE A 502 -24.93 -2.24 -37.59
C ILE A 502 -24.26 -3.51 -38.10
#